data_AF-A0A1J4RL27-F1
#
_entry.id   AF-A0A1J4RL27-F1
#
_cell.length_a   1.000
_cell.length_b   1.000
_cell.length_c   1.000
_cell.angle_alpha   90.00
_cell.angle_beta   90.00
_cell.angle_gamma   90.00
#
_symmetry.space_group_name_H-M   'P 1'
#
loop_
_entity.id
_entity.type
_entity.pdbx_description
1 polymer ?
#
loop_
_entity_poly.entity_id
_entity_poly.type
_entity_poly.pdbx_seq_one_letter_code
_entity_poly.pdbx_strand_id
1 'polypeptide(L)'
;MKINSKMIFLVLFIILLSTTPVLASTLTDVIMGILTFVIGDALAGIMAYFGTIAILAAWTPFILLVLLVILPAITVYTIIYGFLMEIRIFRNKTVNLIIALSIGSSAIFLPLPPFGVPVFGLLVAFLFGAMAWWAIFVFSIMFFVGVWYLFLTRRAKWGTTSAVYGAYQDEAKGLSFELRAINESLADAMRRMAKETDPNTRAGIEASVRELTDRKNDLSERIREMEEIRRRL
;
A
#
# COMPACT_ATOMS: atom_id res chain seq x y z
N MET A 1 -36.39 113.84 40.53
CA MET A 1 -36.66 112.47 41.03
C MET A 1 -35.31 111.77 41.21
N LYS A 2 -34.79 111.69 42.44
CA LYS A 2 -33.47 111.08 42.72
C LYS A 2 -33.66 109.57 42.93
N ILE A 3 -33.20 108.75 41.98
CA ILE A 3 -33.20 107.29 42.13
C ILE A 3 -32.13 106.95 43.18
N ASN A 4 -32.55 106.29 44.26
CA ASN A 4 -31.69 105.90 45.36
C ASN A 4 -30.75 104.78 44.90
N SER A 5 -29.43 104.93 45.06
CA SER A 5 -28.45 103.93 44.58
C SER A 5 -28.65 102.55 45.18
N LYS A 6 -29.24 102.47 46.39
CA LYS A 6 -29.63 101.20 47.03
C LYS A 6 -30.70 100.45 46.22
N MET A 7 -31.59 101.17 45.53
CA MET A 7 -32.63 100.56 44.70
C MET A 7 -32.06 99.99 43.41
N ILE A 8 -31.08 100.66 42.79
CA ILE A 8 -30.39 100.15 41.60
C ILE A 8 -29.60 98.88 41.92
N PHE A 9 -28.91 98.86 43.07
CA PHE A 9 -28.14 97.70 43.50
C PHE A 9 -29.04 96.49 43.80
N LEU A 10 -30.21 96.71 44.42
CA LEU A 10 -31.19 95.66 44.70
C LEU A 10 -31.78 95.09 43.41
N VAL A 11 -32.10 95.94 42.43
CA VAL A 11 -32.61 95.49 41.12
C VAL A 11 -31.56 94.68 40.36
N LEU A 12 -30.30 95.14 40.33
CA LEU A 12 -29.21 94.39 39.70
C LEU A 12 -28.94 93.06 40.41
N PHE A 13 -29.00 93.03 41.74
CA PHE A 13 -28.80 91.81 42.52
C PHE A 13 -29.92 90.79 42.30
N ILE A 14 -31.18 91.23 42.19
CA ILE A 14 -32.34 90.38 41.86
C ILE A 14 -32.22 89.82 40.43
N ILE A 15 -31.79 90.63 39.46
CA ILE A 15 -31.56 90.18 38.08
C ILE A 15 -30.42 89.15 38.00
N LEU A 16 -29.36 89.34 38.80
CA LEU A 16 -28.25 88.38 38.88
C LEU A 16 -28.70 87.05 39.53
N LEU A 17 -29.49 87.12 40.60
CA LEU A 17 -30.05 85.94 41.27
C LEU A 17 -31.10 85.21 40.43
N SER A 18 -31.85 85.91 39.56
CA SER A 18 -32.86 85.27 38.71
C SER A 18 -32.29 84.61 37.45
N THR A 19 -31.10 85.03 37.00
CA THR A 19 -30.45 84.49 35.78
C THR A 19 -29.47 83.35 36.05
N THR A 20 -28.92 83.25 37.27
CA THR A 20 -28.03 82.15 37.69
C THR A 20 -28.64 80.74 37.64
N PRO A 21 -29.89 80.47 38.07
CA PRO A 21 -30.45 79.12 37.98
C PRO A 21 -30.73 78.67 36.54
N VAL A 22 -31.07 79.62 35.65
CA VAL A 22 -31.35 79.34 34.23
C VAL A 22 -30.07 79.01 33.47
N LEU A 23 -28.96 79.69 33.76
CA LEU A 23 -27.65 79.31 33.20
C LEU A 23 -27.17 77.96 33.75
N ALA A 24 -27.41 77.67 35.03
CA ALA A 24 -27.00 76.40 35.63
C ALA A 24 -27.80 75.20 35.08
N SER A 25 -29.11 75.33 34.91
CA SER A 25 -29.94 74.26 34.35
C SER A 25 -29.60 74.00 32.87
N THR A 26 -29.44 75.05 32.07
CA THR A 26 -29.09 74.91 30.64
C THR A 26 -27.70 74.30 30.44
N LEU A 27 -26.71 74.66 31.27
CA LEU A 27 -25.38 74.04 31.22
C LEU A 27 -25.45 72.56 31.63
N THR A 28 -26.24 72.24 32.66
CA THR A 28 -26.41 70.85 33.13
C THR A 28 -27.12 70.00 32.08
N ASP A 29 -28.16 70.52 31.42
CA ASP A 29 -28.90 69.83 30.37
C ASP A 29 -28.03 69.62 29.12
N VAL A 30 -27.18 70.60 28.77
CA VAL A 30 -26.20 70.47 27.67
C VAL A 30 -25.12 69.46 28.02
N ILE A 31 -24.58 69.47 29.25
CA ILE A 31 -23.58 68.50 29.70
C ILE A 31 -24.18 67.09 29.74
N MET A 32 -25.40 66.93 30.27
CA MET A 32 -26.10 65.65 30.30
C MET A 32 -26.45 65.18 28.89
N GLY A 33 -26.87 66.08 27.99
CA GLY A 33 -27.11 65.79 26.58
C GLY A 33 -25.85 65.29 25.88
N ILE A 34 -24.73 65.99 26.05
CA ILE A 34 -23.41 65.58 25.52
C ILE A 34 -22.98 64.25 26.14
N LEU A 35 -23.15 64.05 27.45
CA LEU A 35 -22.82 62.79 28.11
C LEU A 35 -23.65 61.64 27.55
N THR A 36 -24.96 61.81 27.40
CA THR A 36 -25.84 60.78 26.84
C THR A 36 -25.59 60.50 25.37
N PHE A 37 -25.20 61.50 24.59
CA PHE A 37 -24.82 61.32 23.19
C PHE A 37 -23.49 60.57 23.06
N VAL A 38 -22.45 61.01 23.78
CA VAL A 38 -21.11 60.41 23.69
C VAL A 38 -21.04 59.04 24.37
N ILE A 39 -21.62 58.89 25.56
CA ILE A 39 -21.61 57.62 26.30
C ILE A 39 -22.67 56.67 25.75
N GLY A 40 -23.82 57.17 25.31
CA GLY A 40 -24.88 56.36 24.70
C GLY A 40 -24.44 55.74 23.38
N ASP A 41 -23.79 56.50 22.50
CA ASP A 41 -23.25 55.97 21.24
C ASP A 41 -22.07 55.03 21.47
N ALA A 42 -21.20 55.32 22.45
CA ALA A 42 -20.10 54.43 22.82
C ALA A 42 -20.62 53.11 23.42
N LEU A 43 -21.61 53.16 24.32
CA LEU A 43 -22.23 51.96 24.89
C LEU A 43 -23.04 51.19 23.85
N ALA A 44 -23.77 51.86 22.95
CA ALA A 44 -24.48 51.22 21.86
C ALA A 44 -23.51 50.54 20.88
N GLY A 45 -22.38 51.19 20.56
CA GLY A 45 -21.31 50.61 19.76
C GLY A 45 -20.65 49.40 20.43
N ILE A 46 -20.37 49.48 21.74
CA ILE A 46 -19.83 48.37 22.53
C ILE A 46 -20.84 47.21 22.61
N MET A 47 -22.12 47.48 22.85
CA MET A 47 -23.18 46.47 22.92
C MET A 47 -23.46 45.84 21.54
N ALA A 48 -23.34 46.62 20.44
CA ALA A 48 -23.41 46.09 19.09
C ALA A 48 -22.19 45.23 18.74
N TYR A 49 -20.99 45.60 19.20
CA TYR A 49 -19.76 44.81 19.05
C TYR A 49 -19.81 43.50 19.86
N PHE A 50 -20.26 43.55 21.12
CA PHE A 50 -20.49 42.34 21.91
C PHE A 50 -21.65 41.50 21.38
N GLY A 51 -22.71 42.12 20.85
CA GLY A 51 -23.82 41.44 20.18
C GLY A 51 -23.35 40.71 18.92
N THR A 52 -22.54 41.35 18.09
CA THR A 52 -21.94 40.72 16.90
C THR A 52 -20.94 39.61 17.24
N ILE A 53 -20.13 39.77 18.29
CA ILE A 53 -19.25 38.70 18.79
C ILE A 53 -20.06 37.54 19.37
N ALA A 54 -21.12 37.81 20.13
CA ALA A 54 -21.98 36.77 20.71
C ALA A 54 -22.76 36.02 19.62
N ILE A 55 -23.23 36.71 18.59
CA ILE A 55 -23.83 36.11 17.40
C ILE A 55 -22.79 35.24 16.70
N LEU A 56 -21.60 35.76 16.42
CA LEU A 56 -20.54 34.98 15.76
C LEU A 56 -20.14 33.75 16.58
N ALA A 57 -20.03 33.87 17.91
CA ALA A 57 -19.76 32.77 18.83
C ALA A 57 -20.88 31.72 18.83
N ALA A 58 -22.15 32.13 18.71
CA ALA A 58 -23.28 31.22 18.60
C ALA A 58 -23.31 30.48 17.25
N TRP A 59 -22.85 31.11 16.17
CA TRP A 59 -22.76 30.48 14.84
C TRP A 59 -21.48 29.67 14.64
N THR A 60 -20.42 29.95 15.39
CA THR A 60 -19.13 29.22 15.31
C THR A 60 -19.29 27.70 15.38
N PRO A 61 -20.04 27.10 16.33
CA PRO A 61 -20.23 25.64 16.36
C PRO A 61 -21.00 25.12 15.14
N PHE A 62 -21.98 25.88 14.62
CA PHE A 62 -22.71 25.51 13.41
C PHE A 62 -21.82 25.57 12.17
N ILE A 63 -21.02 26.62 12.02
CA ILE A 63 -20.05 26.78 10.92
C ILE A 63 -19.00 25.66 10.97
N LEU A 64 -18.47 25.34 12.15
CA LEU A 64 -17.53 24.23 12.34
C LEU A 64 -18.17 22.88 12.03
N LEU A 65 -19.43 22.66 12.43
CA LEU A 65 -20.16 21.45 12.05
C LEU A 65 -20.33 21.36 10.53
N VAL A 66 -20.70 22.45 9.86
CA VAL A 66 -20.83 22.46 8.40
C VAL A 66 -19.48 22.17 7.74
N LEU A 67 -18.41 22.85 8.14
CA LEU A 67 -17.10 22.75 7.50
C LEU A 67 -16.35 21.45 7.83
N LEU A 68 -16.45 20.96 9.05
CA LEU A 68 -15.68 19.79 9.51
C LEU A 68 -16.46 18.48 9.41
N VAL A 69 -17.80 18.53 9.42
CA VAL A 69 -18.64 17.32 9.39
C VAL A 69 -19.41 17.20 8.08
N ILE A 70 -20.22 18.20 7.72
CA ILE A 70 -21.13 18.09 6.57
C ILE A 70 -20.36 18.12 5.25
N LEU A 71 -19.45 19.09 5.09
CA LEU A 71 -18.75 19.30 3.82
C LEU A 71 -17.87 18.10 3.44
N PRO A 72 -17.03 17.53 4.33
CA PRO A 72 -16.25 16.33 4.02
C PRO A 72 -17.13 15.10 3.74
N ALA A 73 -18.22 14.92 4.50
CA ALA A 73 -19.15 13.81 4.28
C ALA A 73 -19.82 13.89 2.90
N ILE A 74 -20.24 15.08 2.46
CA ILE A 74 -20.81 15.31 1.13
C ILE A 74 -19.74 15.07 0.04
N THR A 75 -18.50 15.52 0.24
CA THR A 75 -17.43 15.32 -0.74
C THR A 75 -17.10 13.84 -0.93
N VAL A 76 -16.98 13.07 0.17
CA VAL A 76 -16.73 11.62 0.08
C VAL A 76 -17.92 10.91 -0.56
N TYR A 77 -19.15 11.28 -0.18
CA TYR A 77 -20.37 10.76 -0.79
C TYR A 77 -20.39 10.96 -2.31
N THR A 78 -20.11 12.17 -2.81
CA THR A 78 -20.19 12.47 -4.24
C THR A 78 -19.12 11.72 -5.04
N ILE A 79 -17.89 11.62 -4.52
CA ILE A 79 -16.81 10.86 -5.16
C ILE A 79 -17.18 9.38 -5.28
N ILE A 80 -17.62 8.77 -4.17
CA ILE A 80 -17.95 7.34 -4.13
C ILE A 80 -19.17 7.05 -4.99
N TYR A 81 -20.21 7.89 -4.92
CA TYR A 81 -21.39 7.72 -5.75
C TYR A 81 -21.05 7.80 -7.25
N GLY A 82 -20.22 8.78 -7.65
CA GLY A 82 -19.74 8.89 -9.03
C GLY A 82 -18.97 7.65 -9.48
N PHE A 83 -18.08 7.14 -8.62
CA PHE A 83 -17.32 5.93 -8.89
C PHE A 83 -18.19 4.67 -9.04
N LEU A 84 -19.15 4.47 -8.13
CA LEU A 84 -20.07 3.33 -8.19
C LEU A 84 -20.96 3.35 -9.43
N MET A 85 -21.36 4.55 -9.87
CA MET A 85 -22.12 4.74 -11.11
C MET A 85 -21.31 4.42 -12.36
N GLU A 86 -20.01 4.70 -12.36
CA GLU A 86 -19.12 4.43 -13.50
C GLU A 86 -18.79 2.93 -13.63
N ILE A 87 -18.47 2.25 -12.52
CA ILE A 87 -18.11 0.82 -12.57
C ILE A 87 -19.34 -0.07 -12.80
N ARG A 88 -20.55 0.44 -12.53
CA ARG A 88 -21.82 -0.29 -12.72
C ARG A 88 -21.83 -1.68 -12.04
N ILE A 89 -21.14 -1.84 -10.91
CA ILE A 89 -21.12 -3.09 -10.13
C ILE A 89 -22.55 -3.48 -9.74
N PHE A 90 -23.35 -2.50 -9.30
CA PHE A 90 -24.78 -2.68 -9.07
C PHE A 90 -25.56 -1.95 -10.16
N ARG A 91 -26.43 -2.70 -10.84
CA ARG A 91 -27.32 -2.17 -11.88
C ARG A 91 -28.41 -1.24 -11.31
N ASN A 92 -28.68 -1.34 -10.01
CA ASN A 92 -29.70 -0.56 -9.32
C ASN A 92 -29.10 0.71 -8.68
N LYS A 93 -29.60 1.88 -9.10
CA LYS A 93 -29.16 3.20 -8.62
C LYS A 93 -29.39 3.39 -7.12
N THR A 94 -30.47 2.82 -6.57
CA THR A 94 -30.81 2.95 -5.15
C THR A 94 -29.78 2.26 -4.27
N VAL A 95 -29.26 1.10 -4.71
CA VAL A 95 -28.22 0.36 -3.99
C VAL A 95 -26.92 1.17 -3.97
N ASN A 96 -26.52 1.74 -5.11
CA ASN A 96 -25.35 2.62 -5.19
C ASN A 96 -25.49 3.85 -4.28
N LEU A 97 -26.69 4.44 -4.21
CA LEU A 97 -26.98 5.57 -3.34
C LEU A 97 -26.86 5.19 -1.85
N ILE A 98 -27.46 4.08 -1.44
CA ILE A 98 -27.38 3.61 -0.04
C ILE A 98 -25.94 3.31 0.36
N ILE A 99 -25.16 2.66 -0.50
CA ILE A 99 -23.74 2.36 -0.24
C ILE A 99 -22.93 3.65 -0.15
N ALA A 100 -23.08 4.56 -1.11
CA ALA A 100 -22.38 5.83 -1.10
C ALA A 100 -22.72 6.66 0.15
N LEU A 101 -23.99 6.69 0.57
CA LEU A 101 -24.45 7.43 1.75
C LEU A 101 -23.94 6.77 3.03
N SER A 102 -23.89 5.44 3.09
CA SER A 102 -23.29 4.70 4.21
C SER A 102 -21.79 5.01 4.35
N ILE A 103 -21.05 5.07 3.24
CA ILE A 103 -19.62 5.38 3.30
C ILE A 103 -19.39 6.89 3.55
N GLY A 104 -20.18 7.78 2.94
CA GLY A 104 -20.11 9.22 3.17
C GLY A 104 -20.43 9.60 4.62
N SER A 105 -21.44 8.94 5.23
CA SER A 105 -21.74 9.12 6.66
C SER A 105 -20.68 8.52 7.57
N SER A 106 -19.98 7.44 7.15
CA SER A 106 -18.85 6.92 7.89
C SER A 106 -17.64 7.87 7.91
N ALA A 107 -17.51 8.75 6.90
CA ALA A 107 -16.46 9.76 6.83
C ALA A 107 -16.72 10.99 7.73
N ILE A 108 -17.86 11.03 8.44
CA ILE A 108 -18.14 12.07 9.42
C ILE A 108 -17.09 12.02 10.53
N PHE A 109 -16.23 13.03 10.53
CA PHE A 109 -15.16 13.23 11.49
C PHE A 109 -15.76 13.76 12.79
N LEU A 110 -16.37 12.88 13.58
CA LEU A 110 -16.81 13.19 14.93
C LEU A 110 -15.67 12.84 15.89
N PRO A 111 -14.88 13.82 16.38
CA PRO A 111 -13.95 13.57 17.46
C PRO A 111 -14.78 13.26 18.71
N LEU A 112 -14.96 11.98 19.03
CA LEU A 112 -15.55 11.56 20.30
C LEU A 112 -14.49 11.79 21.40
N PRO A 113 -14.76 12.68 22.38
CA PRO A 113 -13.94 12.75 23.58
C PRO A 113 -14.09 11.42 24.35
N PRO A 114 -13.03 10.84 24.95
CA PRO A 114 -11.70 11.42 25.18
C PRO A 114 -10.63 11.02 24.16
N PHE A 115 -10.95 10.18 23.17
CA PHE A 115 -9.91 9.51 22.38
C PHE A 115 -9.38 10.33 21.21
N GLY A 116 -10.04 11.39 20.76
CA GLY A 116 -9.50 12.32 19.74
C GLY A 116 -9.16 11.69 18.38
N VAL A 117 -9.22 10.37 18.26
CA VAL A 117 -9.01 9.61 17.03
C VAL A 117 -10.37 9.44 16.37
N PRO A 118 -10.54 9.87 15.11
CA PRO A 118 -11.77 9.62 14.36
C PRO A 118 -12.03 8.11 14.33
N VAL A 119 -13.22 7.69 14.74
CA VAL A 119 -13.64 6.26 14.71
C VAL A 119 -13.47 5.67 13.31
N PHE A 120 -13.70 6.48 12.27
CA PHE A 120 -13.43 6.13 10.89
C PHE A 120 -11.95 5.84 10.63
N GLY A 121 -11.03 6.62 11.19
CA GLY A 121 -9.59 6.37 11.08
C GLY A 121 -9.20 5.04 11.72
N LEU A 122 -9.79 4.69 12.87
CA LEU A 122 -9.59 3.38 13.49
C LEU A 122 -10.15 2.24 12.65
N LEU A 123 -11.35 2.41 12.08
CA LEU A 123 -11.98 1.40 11.22
C LEU A 123 -11.21 1.20 9.92
N VAL A 124 -10.74 2.29 9.29
CA VAL A 124 -9.89 2.25 8.11
C VAL A 124 -8.54 1.60 8.44
N ALA A 125 -7.88 1.99 9.54
CA ALA A 125 -6.63 1.37 9.97
C ALA A 125 -6.81 -0.12 10.27
N PHE A 126 -7.92 -0.52 10.88
CA PHE A 126 -8.27 -1.92 11.11
C PHE A 126 -8.49 -2.67 9.79
N LEU A 127 -9.23 -2.10 8.84
CA LEU A 127 -9.44 -2.69 7.51
C LEU A 127 -8.12 -2.84 6.73
N PHE A 128 -7.28 -1.80 6.72
CA PHE A 128 -5.95 -1.88 6.10
C PHE A 128 -5.06 -2.91 6.78
N GLY A 129 -5.10 -2.99 8.11
CA GLY A 129 -4.39 -4.02 8.88
C GLY A 129 -4.87 -5.43 8.54
N ALA A 130 -6.19 -5.62 8.45
CA ALA A 130 -6.78 -6.90 8.05
C ALA A 130 -6.43 -7.28 6.60
N MET A 131 -6.47 -6.32 5.66
CA MET A 131 -6.06 -6.54 4.28
C MET A 131 -4.57 -6.86 4.15
N ALA A 132 -3.71 -6.19 4.91
CA ALA A 132 -2.27 -6.47 4.94
C ALA A 132 -1.99 -7.89 5.45
N TRP A 133 -2.64 -8.29 6.56
CA TRP A 133 -2.55 -9.65 7.08
C TRP A 133 -3.06 -10.69 6.07
N TRP A 134 -4.17 -10.39 5.40
CA TRP A 134 -4.72 -11.27 4.36
C TRP A 134 -3.75 -11.42 3.18
N ALA A 135 -3.12 -10.33 2.73
CA ALA A 135 -2.13 -10.36 1.66
C ALA A 135 -0.92 -11.24 2.03
N ILE A 136 -0.41 -11.13 3.26
CA ILE A 136 0.69 -11.97 3.77
C ILE A 136 0.28 -13.44 3.79
N PHE A 137 -0.96 -13.74 4.21
CA PHE A 137 -1.48 -15.10 4.25
C PHE A 137 -1.58 -15.72 2.84
N VAL A 138 -2.18 -15.00 1.89
CA VAL A 138 -2.31 -15.44 0.49
C VAL A 138 -0.92 -15.64 -0.14
N PHE A 139 0.00 -14.70 0.08
CA PHE A 139 1.37 -14.81 -0.41
C PHE A 139 2.07 -16.05 0.17
N SER A 140 1.92 -16.31 1.46
CA SER A 140 2.50 -17.48 2.11
C SER A 140 1.97 -18.78 1.49
N ILE A 141 0.66 -18.88 1.26
CA ILE A 141 0.05 -20.04 0.59
C ILE A 141 0.63 -20.21 -0.82
N MET A 142 0.63 -19.15 -1.64
CA MET A 142 1.18 -19.21 -2.99
C MET A 142 2.66 -19.63 -2.99
N PHE A 143 3.44 -19.12 -2.05
CA PHE A 143 4.85 -19.47 -1.90
C PHE A 143 5.04 -20.95 -1.55
N PHE A 144 4.33 -21.46 -0.52
CA PHE A 144 4.43 -22.87 -0.13
C PHE A 144 3.96 -23.82 -1.24
N VAL A 145 2.84 -23.50 -1.91
CA VAL A 145 2.34 -24.27 -3.06
C VAL A 145 3.35 -24.25 -4.21
N GLY A 146 3.94 -23.08 -4.50
CA GLY A 146 4.96 -22.93 -5.53
C GLY A 146 6.21 -23.76 -5.24
N VAL A 147 6.76 -23.67 -4.02
CA VAL A 147 7.92 -24.46 -3.59
C VAL A 147 7.61 -25.96 -3.61
N TRP A 148 6.43 -26.36 -3.14
CA TRP A 148 5.99 -27.76 -3.17
C TRP A 148 5.89 -28.31 -4.60
N TYR A 149 5.30 -27.55 -5.52
CA TYR A 149 5.21 -27.92 -6.94
C TYR A 149 6.60 -28.03 -7.59
N LEU A 150 7.50 -27.11 -7.24
CA LEU A 150 8.89 -27.12 -7.71
C LEU A 150 9.65 -28.35 -7.17
N PHE A 151 9.39 -28.73 -5.92
CA PHE A 151 9.95 -29.94 -5.33
C PHE A 151 9.46 -31.22 -6.02
N LEU A 152 8.15 -31.33 -6.29
CA LEU A 152 7.56 -32.46 -7.02
C LEU A 152 8.15 -32.59 -8.42
N THR A 153 8.23 -31.49 -9.17
CA THR A 153 8.78 -31.48 -10.53
C THR A 153 10.27 -31.77 -10.55
N ARG A 154 11.05 -31.30 -9.56
CA ARG A 154 12.47 -31.66 -9.44
C ARG A 154 12.69 -33.11 -9.04
N ARG A 155 11.87 -33.67 -8.14
CA ARG A 155 11.94 -35.11 -7.79
C ARG A 155 11.71 -35.99 -9.00
N ALA A 156 10.75 -35.66 -9.85
CA ALA A 156 10.49 -36.40 -11.09
C ALA A 156 11.70 -36.37 -12.04
N LYS A 157 12.33 -35.19 -12.21
CA LYS A 157 13.53 -35.04 -13.06
C LYS A 157 14.76 -35.72 -12.48
N TRP A 158 14.97 -35.68 -11.16
CA TRP A 158 16.10 -36.37 -10.53
C TRP A 158 15.91 -37.88 -10.53
N GLY A 159 14.67 -38.38 -10.45
CA GLY A 159 14.37 -39.80 -10.62
C GLY A 159 14.76 -40.31 -12.02
N THR A 160 14.48 -39.55 -13.07
CA THR A 160 14.86 -39.94 -14.43
C THR A 160 16.34 -39.71 -14.72
N THR A 161 16.93 -38.60 -14.28
CA THR A 161 18.36 -38.32 -14.49
C THR A 161 19.25 -39.31 -13.72
N SER A 162 18.96 -39.63 -12.45
CA SER A 162 19.75 -40.61 -11.68
C SER A 162 19.61 -42.04 -12.23
N ALA A 163 18.43 -42.43 -12.69
CA ALA A 163 18.23 -43.72 -13.36
C ALA A 163 19.01 -43.81 -14.68
N VAL A 164 19.03 -42.72 -15.44
CA VAL A 164 19.80 -42.61 -16.70
C VAL A 164 21.31 -42.66 -16.43
N TYR A 165 21.81 -41.94 -15.42
CA TYR A 165 23.21 -42.02 -15.00
C TYR A 165 23.61 -43.42 -14.50
N GLY A 166 22.71 -44.11 -13.79
CA GLY A 166 22.90 -45.51 -13.38
C GLY A 166 23.00 -46.46 -14.57
N ALA A 167 22.06 -46.35 -15.52
CA ALA A 167 22.06 -47.17 -16.74
C ALA A 167 23.35 -46.95 -17.58
N TYR A 168 23.78 -45.70 -17.77
CA TYR A 168 25.02 -45.39 -18.46
C TYR A 168 26.26 -45.97 -17.76
N GLN A 169 26.27 -45.97 -16.42
CA GLN A 169 27.38 -46.50 -15.64
C GLN A 169 27.47 -48.03 -15.71
N ASP A 170 26.34 -48.72 -15.71
CA ASP A 170 26.29 -50.19 -15.82
C ASP A 170 26.63 -50.65 -17.24
N GLU A 171 26.18 -49.93 -18.26
CA GLU A 171 26.52 -50.20 -19.67
C GLU A 171 28.01 -49.97 -19.96
N ALA A 172 28.59 -48.87 -19.45
CA ALA A 172 30.03 -48.61 -19.57
C ALA A 172 30.89 -49.68 -18.88
N LYS A 173 30.44 -50.18 -17.72
CA LYS A 173 31.10 -51.31 -17.06
C LYS A 173 31.02 -52.57 -17.93
N GLY A 174 29.85 -52.91 -18.48
CA GLY A 174 29.67 -54.06 -19.36
C GLY A 174 30.61 -54.04 -20.57
N LEU A 175 30.67 -52.90 -21.27
CA LEU A 175 31.56 -52.70 -22.42
C LEU A 175 33.04 -52.83 -22.03
N SER A 176 33.43 -52.33 -20.85
CA SER A 176 34.81 -52.45 -20.37
C SER A 176 35.22 -53.90 -20.06
N PHE A 177 34.27 -54.74 -19.59
CA PHE A 177 34.50 -56.17 -19.40
C PHE A 177 34.61 -56.91 -20.73
N GLU A 178 33.75 -56.59 -21.71
CA GLU A 178 33.81 -57.18 -23.05
C GLU A 178 35.12 -56.82 -23.78
N LEU A 179 35.58 -55.57 -23.64
CA LEU A 179 36.86 -55.13 -24.20
C LEU A 179 38.06 -55.89 -23.58
N ARG A 180 38.01 -56.20 -22.27
CA ARG A 180 39.03 -57.02 -21.61
C ARG A 180 39.02 -58.45 -22.13
N ALA A 181 37.84 -59.06 -22.25
CA ALA A 181 37.68 -60.40 -22.79
C ALA A 181 38.18 -60.51 -24.24
N ILE A 182 37.90 -59.51 -25.07
CA ILE A 182 38.38 -59.47 -26.46
C ILE A 182 39.90 -59.34 -26.50
N ASN A 183 40.50 -58.47 -25.68
CA ASN A 183 41.96 -58.34 -25.62
C ASN A 183 42.64 -59.66 -25.19
N GLU A 184 42.03 -60.40 -24.27
CA GLU A 184 42.51 -61.71 -23.85
C GLU A 184 42.41 -62.74 -24.99
N SER A 185 41.26 -62.81 -25.68
CA SER A 185 41.08 -63.69 -26.84
C SER A 185 42.04 -63.35 -28.00
N LEU A 186 42.35 -62.07 -28.20
CA LEU A 186 43.24 -61.60 -29.25
C LEU A 186 44.69 -61.96 -28.90
N ALA A 187 45.10 -61.81 -27.63
CA ALA A 187 46.39 -62.26 -27.15
C ALA A 187 46.57 -63.78 -27.31
N ASP A 188 45.53 -64.56 -27.01
CA ASP A 188 45.56 -66.01 -27.19
C ASP A 188 45.55 -66.43 -28.66
N ALA A 189 44.79 -65.74 -29.52
CA ALA A 189 44.80 -65.98 -30.97
C ALA A 189 46.18 -65.66 -31.58
N MET A 190 46.82 -64.56 -31.18
CA MET A 190 48.19 -64.23 -31.59
C MET A 190 49.22 -65.26 -31.10
N ARG A 191 49.08 -65.76 -29.86
CA ARG A 191 49.92 -66.84 -29.33
C ARG A 191 49.75 -68.14 -30.11
N ARG A 192 48.52 -68.48 -30.54
CA ARG A 192 48.24 -69.65 -31.39
C ARG A 192 48.85 -69.45 -32.78
N MET A 193 48.68 -68.28 -33.38
CA MET A 193 49.28 -67.93 -34.67
C MET A 193 50.81 -68.04 -34.67
N ALA A 194 51.47 -67.69 -33.56
CA ALA A 194 52.93 -67.78 -33.44
C ALA A 194 53.44 -69.23 -33.33
N LYS A 195 52.60 -70.18 -32.92
CA LYS A 195 52.95 -71.60 -32.78
C LYS A 195 52.57 -72.44 -34.00
N GLU A 196 51.61 -71.98 -34.79
CA GLU A 196 51.06 -72.73 -35.92
C GLU A 196 51.94 -72.58 -37.17
N THR A 197 52.41 -73.71 -37.71
CA THR A 197 53.30 -73.74 -38.89
C THR A 197 52.53 -74.02 -40.19
N ASP A 198 51.30 -74.55 -40.09
CA ASP A 198 50.46 -74.89 -41.23
C ASP A 198 49.81 -73.63 -41.85
N PRO A 199 50.05 -73.33 -43.15
CA PRO A 199 49.54 -72.13 -43.81
C PRO A 199 48.01 -72.04 -43.87
N ASN A 200 47.28 -73.16 -43.97
CA ASN A 200 45.81 -73.12 -44.03
C ASN A 200 45.19 -72.78 -42.67
N THR A 201 45.71 -73.37 -41.60
CA THR A 201 45.25 -73.13 -40.23
C THR A 201 45.64 -71.72 -39.76
N ARG A 202 46.80 -71.23 -40.20
CA ARG A 202 47.26 -69.86 -39.93
C ARG A 202 46.38 -68.80 -40.58
N ALA A 203 45.90 -69.02 -41.81
CA ALA A 203 44.96 -68.12 -42.47
C ALA A 203 43.62 -68.00 -41.72
N GLY A 204 43.10 -69.12 -41.18
CA GLY A 204 41.91 -69.11 -40.34
C GLY A 204 42.09 -68.34 -39.04
N ILE A 205 43.26 -68.46 -38.41
CA ILE A 205 43.60 -67.68 -37.20
C ILE A 205 43.78 -66.20 -37.55
N GLU A 206 44.38 -65.85 -38.69
CA GLU A 206 44.53 -64.46 -39.14
C GLU A 206 43.18 -63.78 -39.40
N ALA A 207 42.23 -64.50 -39.99
CA ALA A 207 40.85 -64.04 -40.14
C ALA A 207 40.22 -63.74 -38.77
N SER A 208 40.38 -64.65 -37.79
CA SER A 208 39.85 -64.45 -36.43
C SER A 208 40.51 -63.27 -35.70
N VAL A 209 41.80 -63.01 -35.93
CA VAL A 209 42.51 -61.86 -35.35
C VAL A 209 42.01 -60.55 -35.96
N ARG A 210 41.76 -60.50 -37.27
CA ARG A 210 41.17 -59.32 -37.92
C ARG A 210 39.77 -59.05 -37.37
N GLU A 211 38.93 -60.07 -37.29
CA GLU A 211 37.57 -59.94 -36.74
C GLU A 211 37.59 -59.44 -35.28
N LEU A 212 38.45 -59.99 -34.43
CA LEU A 212 38.62 -59.53 -33.05
C LEU A 212 39.19 -58.12 -32.95
N THR A 213 40.04 -57.71 -33.90
CA THR A 213 40.60 -56.36 -33.96
C THR A 213 39.54 -55.34 -34.37
N ASP A 214 38.74 -55.66 -35.38
CA ASP A 214 37.62 -54.80 -35.82
C ASP A 214 36.59 -54.65 -34.72
N ARG A 215 36.23 -55.76 -34.04
CA ARG A 215 35.30 -55.73 -32.91
C ARG A 215 35.84 -54.95 -31.71
N LYS A 216 37.15 -55.02 -31.44
CA LYS A 216 37.81 -54.17 -30.44
C LYS A 216 37.71 -52.69 -30.79
N ASN A 217 37.93 -52.33 -32.05
CA ASN A 217 37.89 -50.94 -32.50
C ASN A 217 36.47 -50.36 -32.36
N ASP A 218 35.45 -51.10 -32.81
CA ASP A 218 34.03 -50.73 -32.65
C ASP A 218 33.65 -50.54 -31.17
N LEU A 219 34.04 -51.45 -30.29
CA LEU A 219 33.81 -51.32 -28.85
C LEU A 219 34.53 -50.12 -28.23
N SER A 220 35.76 -49.83 -28.69
CA SER A 220 36.51 -48.68 -28.20
C SER A 220 35.88 -47.35 -28.62
N GLU A 221 35.30 -47.30 -29.81
CA GLU A 221 34.58 -46.14 -30.34
C GLU A 221 33.28 -45.92 -29.56
N ARG A 222 32.51 -46.98 -29.32
CA ARG A 222 31.29 -46.93 -28.48
C ARG A 222 31.58 -46.47 -27.05
N ILE A 223 32.66 -46.94 -26.42
CA ILE A 223 33.05 -46.47 -25.07
C ILE A 223 33.37 -44.97 -25.10
N ARG A 224 34.07 -44.51 -26.14
CA ARG A 224 34.42 -43.09 -26.31
C ARG A 224 33.18 -42.22 -26.51
N GLU A 225 32.23 -42.65 -27.34
CA GLU A 225 30.95 -41.96 -27.51
C GLU A 225 30.17 -41.86 -26.20
N MET A 226 30.14 -42.95 -25.42
CA MET A 226 29.47 -42.98 -24.11
C MET A 226 30.15 -42.04 -23.09
N GLU A 227 31.48 -41.95 -23.10
CA GLU A 227 32.20 -40.97 -22.28
C GLU A 227 31.94 -39.52 -22.71
N GLU A 228 31.81 -39.26 -24.02
CA GLU A 228 31.47 -37.93 -24.53
C GLU A 228 30.04 -37.51 -24.16
N ILE A 229 29.07 -38.43 -24.25
CA ILE A 229 27.70 -38.19 -23.79
C ILE A 229 27.69 -37.89 -22.29
N ARG A 230 28.45 -38.64 -21.49
CA ARG A 230 28.60 -38.38 -20.04
C ARG A 230 29.21 -37.01 -19.73
N ARG A 231 30.15 -36.50 -20.53
CA ARG A 231 30.73 -35.16 -20.33
C ARG A 231 29.79 -34.01 -20.72
N ARG A 232 28.80 -34.29 -21.57
CA ARG A 232 27.82 -33.28 -22.03
C ARG A 232 26.57 -33.19 -21.14
N LEU A 233 26.32 -34.22 -20.33
CA LEU A 233 25.25 -34.29 -19.32
C LEU A 233 25.68 -33.70 -17.97
#